data_AF-A0A9Q5ZD24-F1
#
_entry.id   AF-A0A9Q5ZD24-F1
#
_cell.length_a   1.000
_cell.length_b   1.000
_cell.length_c   1.000
_cell.angle_alpha   90.00
_cell.angle_beta   90.00
_cell.angle_gamma   90.00
#
_symmetry.space_group_name_H-M   'P 1'
#
loop_
_entity.id
_entity.type
_entity.pdbx_description
1 polymer ?
#
loop_
_entity_poly.entity_id
_entity_poly.type
_entity_poly.pdbx_seq_one_letter_code
_entity_poly.pdbx_strand_id
1 'polypeptide(L)'
;MLSNLDLLRDFIQNSIYKKDILLSNPSFTAQTVYKANQLSAKSEGVVAIAQISKTPCQFSISPSSSHWELINQALAEYSYILKGEIDSRGFYQYEYCEIPKGYQMQCTKSVMLWRAWWKYRKYTSRPGIPLELLIRTRDSWYPIRDLIISDGLLYIKTLGSEIALDSNDLVTWLNKIEVS
;
A
#
# COMPACT_ATOMS: atom_id res chain seq x y z
N MET A 1 21.37 10.70 8.20
CA MET A 1 20.29 11.39 7.46
C MET A 1 19.20 10.36 7.21
N LEU A 2 17.92 10.67 7.47
CA LEU A 2 16.83 9.72 7.24
C LEU A 2 16.71 9.38 5.75
N SER A 3 16.55 8.10 5.42
CA SER A 3 16.21 7.69 4.06
C SER A 3 14.80 8.18 3.69
N ASN A 4 14.47 8.17 2.40
CA ASN A 4 13.13 8.53 1.93
C ASN A 4 12.05 7.63 2.54
N LEU A 5 12.32 6.33 2.63
CA LEU A 5 11.39 5.36 3.20
C LEU A 5 11.24 5.54 4.72
N ASP A 6 12.33 5.79 5.43
CA ASP A 6 12.27 5.99 6.89
C ASP A 6 11.53 7.28 7.25
N LEU A 7 11.73 8.37 6.50
CA LEU A 7 10.97 9.61 6.70
C LEU A 7 9.47 9.39 6.43
N LEU A 8 9.12 8.63 5.40
CA LEU A 8 7.72 8.28 5.10
C LEU A 8 7.09 7.46 6.23
N ARG A 9 7.81 6.47 6.77
CA ARG A 9 7.38 5.68 7.93
C ARG A 9 7.15 6.56 9.15
N ASP A 10 8.11 7.42 9.47
CA ASP A 10 7.98 8.37 10.57
C ASP A 10 6.81 9.33 10.35
N PHE A 11 6.59 9.81 9.13
CA PHE A 11 5.45 10.65 8.78
C PHE A 11 4.12 9.94 9.04
N ILE A 12 3.96 8.71 8.54
CA ILE A 12 2.72 7.93 8.70
C ILE A 12 2.50 7.58 10.17
N GLN A 13 3.52 7.06 10.84
CA GLN A 13 3.44 6.65 12.23
C GLN A 13 3.09 7.82 13.16
N ASN A 14 3.80 8.94 13.06
CA ASN A 14 3.50 10.10 13.88
C ASN A 14 2.11 10.67 13.58
N SER A 15 1.65 10.60 12.32
CA SER A 15 0.28 11.00 11.97
C SER A 15 -0.78 10.09 12.57
N ILE A 16 -0.58 8.77 12.56
CA ILE A 16 -1.48 7.80 13.22
C ILE A 16 -1.56 8.08 14.73
N TYR A 17 -0.42 8.39 15.36
CA TYR A 17 -0.35 8.74 16.79
C TYR A 17 -0.70 10.20 17.09
N LYS A 18 -1.15 10.98 16.10
CA LYS A 18 -1.55 12.40 16.24
C LYS A 18 -0.46 13.27 16.86
N LYS A 19 0.80 12.98 16.53
CA LYS A 19 1.96 13.75 16.97
C LYS A 19 2.27 14.82 15.94
N ASP A 20 2.71 15.97 16.44
CA ASP A 20 3.28 17.00 15.60
C ASP A 20 4.61 16.53 15.01
N ILE A 21 4.91 16.98 13.79
CA ILE A 21 6.06 16.54 13.01
C ILE A 21 6.80 17.76 12.50
N LEU A 22 8.13 17.70 12.56
CA LEU A 22 9.03 18.55 11.80
C LEU A 22 10.26 17.71 11.41
N LEU A 23 10.19 17.07 10.25
CA LEU A 23 11.22 16.18 9.73
C LEU A 23 11.59 16.64 8.32
N SER A 24 12.85 16.45 7.93
CA SER A 24 13.28 16.75 6.56
C SER A 24 14.45 15.89 6.13
N ASN A 25 14.54 15.66 4.83
CA ASN A 25 15.68 15.03 4.18
C ASN A 25 15.90 15.70 2.79
N PRO A 26 16.77 15.18 1.90
CA PRO A 26 17.00 15.82 0.60
C PRO A 26 15.76 15.87 -0.29
N SER A 27 14.85 14.89 -0.21
CA SER A 27 13.68 14.77 -1.08
C SER A 27 12.41 15.36 -0.46
N PHE A 28 12.25 15.23 0.86
CA PHE A 28 11.00 15.50 1.56
C PHE A 28 11.16 16.47 2.73
N THR A 29 10.06 17.17 3.01
CA THR A 29 9.81 17.87 4.27
C THR A 29 8.45 17.40 4.79
N ALA A 30 8.41 16.91 6.03
CA ALA A 30 7.18 16.59 6.75
C ALA A 30 6.99 17.62 7.87
N GLN A 31 5.83 18.26 7.89
CA GLN A 31 5.53 19.30 8.88
C GLN A 31 4.06 19.30 9.28
N THR A 32 3.77 19.66 10.52
CA THR A 32 2.41 19.92 10.97
C THR A 32 1.97 21.32 10.56
N VAL A 33 0.84 21.40 9.88
CA VAL A 33 0.22 22.66 9.45
C VAL A 33 -1.22 22.66 9.94
N TYR A 34 -1.50 23.52 10.93
CA TYR A 34 -2.77 23.56 11.67
C TYR A 34 -3.11 22.22 12.35
N LYS A 35 -4.01 21.43 11.74
CA LYS A 35 -4.58 20.18 12.27
C LYS A 35 -4.33 19.01 11.31
N ALA A 36 -3.32 19.11 10.47
CA ALA A 36 -2.92 18.08 9.54
C ALA A 36 -1.39 18.00 9.48
N ASN A 37 -0.89 16.79 9.34
CA ASN A 37 0.50 16.59 8.97
C ASN A 37 0.59 16.59 7.44
N GLN A 38 1.50 17.35 6.89
CA GLN A 38 1.74 17.44 5.46
C GLN A 38 3.12 16.91 5.13
N LEU A 39 3.20 16.16 4.05
CA LEU A 39 4.44 15.74 3.43
C LEU A 39 4.56 16.46 2.10
N SER A 40 5.66 17.16 1.91
CA SER A 40 5.98 17.86 0.68
C SER A 40 7.26 17.28 0.07
N ALA A 41 7.22 16.97 -1.22
CA ALA A 41 8.41 16.69 -2.01
C ALA A 41 8.96 18.02 -2.56
N LYS A 42 10.28 18.22 -2.50
CA LYS A 42 10.88 19.52 -2.86
C LYS A 42 10.60 19.99 -4.28
N SER A 43 10.44 19.06 -5.22
CA SER A 43 10.16 19.33 -6.64
C SER A 43 8.68 19.42 -7.00
N GLU A 44 7.78 18.97 -6.12
CA GLU A 44 6.36 18.76 -6.45
C GLU A 44 5.39 19.50 -5.53
N GLY A 45 5.88 20.01 -4.38
CA GLY A 45 5.03 20.55 -3.34
C GLY A 45 4.39 19.43 -2.50
N VAL A 46 3.16 19.64 -2.05
CA VAL A 46 2.47 18.71 -1.13
C VAL A 46 2.07 17.43 -1.87
N VAL A 47 2.59 16.30 -1.40
CA VAL A 47 2.36 14.97 -2.00
C VAL A 47 1.51 14.06 -1.10
N ALA A 48 1.47 14.33 0.21
CA ALA A 48 0.57 13.63 1.13
C ALA A 48 0.07 14.56 2.24
N ILE A 49 -1.16 14.34 2.68
CA ILE A 49 -1.79 15.04 3.81
C ILE A 49 -2.43 14.01 4.72
N ALA A 50 -2.12 14.06 6.01
CA ALA A 50 -2.73 13.21 7.03
C ALA A 50 -3.65 14.04 7.93
N GLN A 51 -4.93 13.68 7.97
CA GLN A 51 -5.94 14.33 8.80
C GLN A 51 -5.90 13.77 10.23
N ILE A 52 -4.99 14.28 11.06
CA ILE A 52 -4.78 13.81 12.44
C ILE A 52 -5.99 14.05 13.37
N SER A 53 -6.94 14.89 12.95
CA SER A 53 -8.21 15.10 13.66
C SER A 53 -9.21 13.94 13.53
N LYS A 54 -9.06 13.07 12.52
CA LYS A 54 -9.94 11.92 12.29
C LYS A 54 -9.44 10.66 13.00
N THR A 55 -10.36 9.76 13.37
CA THR A 55 -10.05 8.45 13.95
C THR A 55 -10.90 7.38 13.25
N PRO A 56 -10.31 6.44 12.49
CA PRO A 56 -8.89 6.35 12.14
C PRO A 56 -8.41 7.58 11.36
N CYS A 57 -7.10 7.85 11.40
CA CYS A 57 -6.49 8.91 10.59
C CYS A 57 -6.82 8.65 9.11
N GLN A 58 -7.03 9.69 8.31
CA GLN A 58 -7.20 9.54 6.87
C GLN A 58 -6.04 10.20 6.16
N PHE A 59 -5.52 9.55 5.12
CA PHE A 59 -4.45 10.09 4.29
C PHE A 59 -4.99 10.47 2.91
N SER A 60 -4.57 11.62 2.41
CA SER A 60 -4.85 12.08 1.06
C SER A 60 -3.53 12.13 0.30
N ILE A 61 -3.39 11.34 -0.76
CA ILE A 61 -2.12 11.17 -1.50
C ILE A 61 -2.25 11.67 -2.94
N SER A 62 -1.27 12.45 -3.40
CA SER A 62 -1.24 12.95 -4.76
C SER A 62 -0.85 11.83 -5.74
N PRO A 63 -1.69 11.51 -6.74
CA PRO A 63 -1.38 10.47 -7.72
C PRO A 63 -0.28 10.84 -8.71
N SER A 64 0.00 12.14 -8.86
CA SER A 64 1.03 12.63 -9.78
C SER A 64 2.44 12.64 -9.19
N SER A 65 2.61 12.23 -7.93
CA SER A 65 3.93 12.26 -7.30
C SER A 65 4.88 11.23 -7.91
N SER A 66 6.13 11.63 -8.17
CA SER A 66 7.19 10.68 -8.55
C SER A 66 7.50 9.66 -7.45
N HIS A 67 7.03 9.92 -6.22
CA HIS A 67 7.16 9.04 -5.06
C HIS A 67 5.93 8.17 -4.79
N TRP A 68 4.96 8.12 -5.72
CA TRP A 68 3.70 7.40 -5.58
C TRP A 68 3.86 5.95 -5.08
N GLU A 69 4.75 5.18 -5.70
CA GLU A 69 5.01 3.78 -5.32
C GLU A 69 5.55 3.67 -3.88
N LEU A 70 6.50 4.52 -3.51
CA LEU A 70 7.12 4.49 -2.19
C LEU A 70 6.14 4.89 -1.07
N ILE A 71 5.29 5.89 -1.33
CA ILE A 71 4.24 6.32 -0.39
C ILE A 71 3.24 5.18 -0.19
N ASN A 72 2.79 4.54 -1.27
CA ASN A 72 1.87 3.41 -1.23
C ASN A 72 2.44 2.21 -0.47
N GLN A 73 3.71 1.89 -0.70
CA GLN A 73 4.43 0.86 0.04
C GLN A 73 4.43 1.18 1.53
N ALA A 74 4.81 2.40 1.91
CA ALA A 74 4.87 2.80 3.31
C ALA A 74 3.48 2.78 3.98
N LEU A 75 2.42 3.20 3.30
CA LEU A 75 1.04 3.14 3.82
C LEU A 75 0.57 1.70 4.07
N ALA A 76 0.91 0.77 3.17
CA ALA A 76 0.58 -0.64 3.32
C ALA A 76 1.21 -1.25 4.58
N GLU A 77 2.43 -0.85 4.97
CA GLU A 77 3.07 -1.33 6.20
C GLU A 77 2.24 -1.01 7.47
N TYR A 78 1.44 0.05 7.42
CA TYR A 78 0.52 0.46 8.50
C TYR A 78 -0.95 0.07 8.22
N SER A 79 -1.19 -0.82 7.25
CA SER A 79 -2.52 -1.32 6.84
C SER A 79 -3.46 -0.24 6.30
N TYR A 80 -2.92 0.76 5.61
CA TYR A 80 -3.71 1.76 4.88
C TYR A 80 -3.83 1.41 3.41
N ILE A 81 -5.04 1.50 2.88
CA ILE A 81 -5.35 1.18 1.48
C ILE A 81 -6.10 2.31 0.80
N LEU A 82 -5.91 2.41 -0.51
CA LEU A 82 -6.65 3.32 -1.36
C LEU A 82 -8.15 2.98 -1.30
N LYS A 83 -8.99 4.00 -1.14
CA LYS A 83 -10.44 3.88 -1.10
C LYS A 83 -11.10 4.95 -1.95
N GLY A 84 -11.91 4.50 -2.90
CA GLY A 84 -12.70 5.38 -3.77
C GLY A 84 -11.88 6.05 -4.86
N GLU A 85 -12.45 7.11 -5.41
CA GLU A 85 -11.88 7.89 -6.52
C GLU A 85 -11.11 9.12 -6.01
N ILE A 86 -10.51 9.85 -6.95
CA ILE A 86 -9.81 11.10 -6.70
C ILE A 86 -10.81 12.13 -6.13
N ASP A 87 -10.44 12.80 -5.03
CA ASP A 87 -11.26 13.85 -4.44
C ASP A 87 -11.28 15.13 -5.29
N SER A 88 -12.12 16.10 -4.93
CA SER A 88 -12.22 17.37 -5.66
C SER A 88 -10.93 18.20 -5.73
N ARG A 89 -9.89 17.81 -4.97
CA ARG A 89 -8.59 18.47 -4.93
C ARG A 89 -7.50 17.67 -5.65
N GLY A 90 -7.84 16.56 -6.29
CA GLY A 90 -6.88 15.75 -7.04
C GLY A 90 -6.15 14.70 -6.20
N PHE A 91 -6.60 14.39 -4.98
CA PHE A 91 -5.94 13.41 -4.10
C PHE A 91 -6.75 12.12 -3.96
N TYR A 92 -6.07 10.98 -3.95
CA TYR A 92 -6.67 9.72 -3.52
C TYR A 92 -6.79 9.65 -2.01
N GLN A 93 -7.90 9.11 -1.52
CA GLN A 93 -8.10 8.88 -0.09
C GLN A 93 -7.64 7.48 0.30
N TYR A 94 -6.97 7.40 1.45
CA TYR A 94 -6.50 6.17 2.06
C TYR A 94 -7.07 6.04 3.46
N GLU A 95 -7.58 4.84 3.74
CA GLU A 95 -8.19 4.51 5.01
C GLU A 95 -7.56 3.25 5.60
N TYR A 96 -7.61 3.17 6.93
CA TYR A 96 -7.20 1.97 7.64
C TYR A 96 -8.11 0.80 7.26
N CYS A 97 -7.49 -0.34 6.96
CA CYS A 97 -8.16 -1.60 6.69
C CYS A 97 -7.63 -2.66 7.65
N GLU A 98 -8.53 -3.27 8.41
CA GLU A 98 -8.16 -4.42 9.25
C GLU A 98 -7.71 -5.59 8.36
N ILE A 99 -6.59 -6.20 8.74
CA ILE A 99 -6.04 -7.38 8.05
C ILE A 99 -6.12 -8.61 8.95
N PRO A 100 -6.30 -9.82 8.39
CA PRO A 100 -6.28 -11.05 9.16
C PRO A 100 -4.95 -11.23 9.93
N LYS A 101 -5.02 -11.80 11.13
CA LYS A 101 -3.85 -12.08 11.96
C LYS A 101 -2.87 -13.01 11.24
N GLY A 102 -1.58 -12.75 11.43
CA GLY A 102 -0.50 -13.54 10.80
C GLY A 102 -0.23 -13.16 9.34
N TYR A 103 -0.74 -12.02 8.88
CA TYR A 103 -0.45 -11.46 7.56
C TYR A 103 0.18 -10.08 7.67
N GLN A 104 0.94 -9.72 6.66
CA GLN A 104 1.46 -8.37 6.44
C GLN A 104 0.94 -7.86 5.10
N MET A 105 0.46 -6.63 5.08
CA MET A 105 0.03 -5.97 3.85
C MET A 105 1.22 -5.45 3.06
N GLN A 106 1.12 -5.59 1.75
CA GLN A 106 2.07 -5.14 0.75
C GLN A 106 1.33 -4.28 -0.26
N CYS A 107 1.96 -3.20 -0.73
CA CYS A 107 1.53 -2.50 -1.93
C CYS A 107 2.73 -2.34 -2.85
N THR A 108 2.71 -3.06 -3.96
CA THR A 108 3.85 -3.19 -4.89
C THR A 108 3.34 -3.25 -6.31
N LYS A 109 4.21 -3.07 -7.30
CA LYS A 109 3.89 -3.44 -8.68
C LYS A 109 3.41 -4.89 -8.78
N SER A 110 2.46 -5.16 -9.68
CA SER A 110 1.84 -6.47 -9.85
C SER A 110 2.84 -7.57 -10.18
N VAL A 111 3.93 -7.24 -10.90
CA VAL A 111 5.03 -8.17 -11.18
C VAL A 111 5.72 -8.71 -9.91
N MET A 112 5.73 -7.94 -8.82
CA MET A 112 6.30 -8.39 -7.55
C MET A 112 5.42 -9.41 -6.85
N LEU A 113 4.09 -9.25 -6.95
CA LEU A 113 3.14 -10.27 -6.51
C LEU A 113 3.29 -11.57 -7.33
N TRP A 114 3.43 -11.46 -8.65
CA TRP A 114 3.71 -12.63 -9.50
C TRP A 114 5.00 -13.36 -9.08
N ARG A 115 6.07 -12.62 -8.78
CA ARG A 115 7.33 -13.21 -8.27
C ARG A 115 7.12 -13.95 -6.95
N ALA A 116 6.36 -13.36 -6.02
CA ALA A 116 6.02 -14.00 -4.74
C ALA A 116 5.22 -15.29 -4.95
N TRP A 117 4.23 -15.26 -5.84
CA TRP A 117 3.45 -16.43 -6.22
C TRP A 117 4.28 -17.54 -6.84
N TRP A 118 5.17 -17.19 -7.77
CA TRP A 118 6.02 -18.16 -8.43
C TRP A 118 6.97 -18.86 -7.44
N LYS A 119 7.55 -18.09 -6.50
CA LYS A 119 8.33 -18.64 -5.39
C LYS A 119 7.48 -19.61 -4.57
N TYR A 120 6.29 -19.20 -4.15
CA TYR A 120 5.36 -20.04 -3.40
C TYR A 120 5.05 -21.36 -4.11
N ARG A 121 4.65 -21.31 -5.39
CA ARG A 121 4.33 -22.49 -6.21
C ARG A 121 5.50 -23.45 -6.37
N LYS A 122 6.72 -22.93 -6.52
CA LYS A 122 7.93 -23.76 -6.66
C LYS A 122 8.21 -24.61 -5.42
N TYR A 123 7.94 -24.09 -4.23
CA TYR A 123 8.26 -24.76 -2.96
C TYR A 123 7.06 -25.45 -2.30
N THR A 124 5.85 -25.28 -2.83
CA THR A 124 4.64 -25.84 -2.24
C THR A 124 4.09 -26.96 -3.11
N SER A 125 4.33 -28.20 -2.68
CA SER A 125 3.71 -29.41 -3.24
C SER A 125 2.40 -29.80 -2.57
N ARG A 126 1.88 -28.95 -1.66
CA ARG A 126 0.73 -29.28 -0.81
C ARG A 126 -0.58 -29.21 -1.60
N PRO A 127 -1.38 -30.29 -1.63
CA PRO A 127 -2.75 -30.21 -2.12
C PRO A 127 -3.59 -29.37 -1.15
N GLY A 128 -4.25 -28.32 -1.64
CA GLY A 128 -5.10 -27.44 -0.83
C GLY A 128 -5.32 -26.08 -1.46
N ILE A 129 -6.19 -25.27 -0.83
CA ILE A 129 -6.33 -23.85 -1.19
C ILE A 129 -5.12 -23.11 -0.60
N PRO A 130 -4.28 -22.46 -1.42
CA PRO A 130 -3.16 -21.66 -0.93
C PRO A 130 -3.68 -20.50 -0.10
N LEU A 131 -3.17 -20.33 1.12
CA LEU A 131 -3.54 -19.24 2.03
C LEU A 131 -2.37 -18.28 2.28
N GLU A 132 -1.26 -18.46 1.59
CA GLU A 132 -0.03 -17.71 1.81
C GLU A 132 -0.10 -16.31 1.20
N LEU A 133 -0.89 -16.16 0.14
CA LEU A 133 -1.05 -14.92 -0.61
C LEU A 133 -2.55 -14.60 -0.77
N LEU A 134 -2.97 -13.45 -0.25
CA LEU A 134 -4.34 -12.96 -0.37
C LEU A 134 -4.38 -11.67 -1.19
N ILE A 135 -5.44 -11.47 -1.96
CA ILE A 135 -5.71 -10.23 -2.67
C ILE A 135 -7.06 -9.67 -2.23
N ARG A 136 -7.18 -8.35 -2.18
CA ARG A 136 -8.44 -7.69 -1.84
C ARG A 136 -9.32 -7.61 -3.07
N THR A 137 -10.51 -8.18 -3.01
CA THR A 137 -11.56 -8.00 -4.02
C THR A 137 -12.90 -7.78 -3.29
N ARG A 138 -13.77 -6.89 -3.80
CA ARG A 138 -15.08 -6.61 -3.18
C ARG A 138 -15.01 -6.41 -1.65
N ASP A 139 -14.06 -5.57 -1.23
CA ASP A 139 -13.77 -5.23 0.16
C ASP A 139 -13.33 -6.37 1.10
N SER A 140 -13.13 -7.59 0.59
CA SER A 140 -12.70 -8.74 1.38
C SER A 140 -11.37 -9.32 0.87
N TRP A 141 -10.64 -9.99 1.77
CA TRP A 141 -9.39 -10.67 1.42
C TRP A 141 -9.68 -12.08 0.94
N TYR A 142 -9.30 -12.38 -0.31
CA TYR A 142 -9.48 -13.68 -0.92
C TYR A 142 -8.14 -14.35 -1.19
N PRO A 143 -8.01 -15.67 -0.96
CA PRO A 143 -6.83 -16.39 -1.35
C PRO A 143 -6.66 -16.42 -2.87
N ILE A 144 -5.44 -16.17 -3.32
CA ILE A 144 -5.09 -16.24 -4.74
C ILE A 144 -5.04 -17.71 -5.13
N ARG A 145 -5.89 -18.14 -6.06
CA ARG A 145 -5.92 -19.52 -6.56
C ARG A 145 -4.92 -19.75 -7.67
N ASP A 146 -4.80 -18.76 -8.55
CA ASP A 146 -3.89 -18.83 -9.67
C ASP A 146 -3.47 -17.45 -10.15
N LEU A 147 -2.29 -17.41 -10.76
CA LEU A 147 -1.71 -16.22 -11.38
C LEU A 147 -1.12 -16.61 -12.72
N ILE A 148 -1.68 -16.06 -13.79
CA ILE A 148 -1.31 -16.37 -15.17
C ILE A 148 -0.87 -15.09 -15.85
N ILE A 149 0.18 -15.16 -16.67
CA ILE A 149 0.56 -14.07 -17.56
C ILE A 149 0.05 -14.43 -18.96
N SER A 150 -0.76 -13.56 -19.56
CA SER A 150 -1.19 -13.66 -20.97
C SER A 150 -1.28 -12.26 -21.56
N ASP A 151 -0.89 -12.09 -22.82
CA ASP A 151 -1.07 -10.83 -23.57
C ASP A 151 -0.51 -9.59 -22.86
N GLY A 152 0.60 -9.75 -22.12
CA GLY A 152 1.24 -8.68 -21.36
C GLY A 152 0.57 -8.32 -20.03
N LEU A 153 -0.55 -8.97 -19.68
CA LEU A 153 -1.29 -8.76 -18.45
C LEU A 153 -1.09 -9.90 -17.45
N LEU A 154 -1.16 -9.56 -16.17
CA LEU A 154 -1.22 -10.50 -15.06
C LEU A 154 -2.68 -10.73 -14.67
N TYR A 155 -3.15 -11.96 -14.83
CA TYR A 155 -4.48 -12.40 -14.43
C TYR A 155 -4.42 -13.07 -13.07
N ILE A 156 -5.10 -12.47 -12.08
CA ILE A 156 -5.19 -12.93 -10.70
C ILE A 156 -6.54 -13.59 -10.50
N LYS A 157 -6.56 -14.91 -10.32
CA LYS A 157 -7.78 -15.69 -10.11
C LYS A 157 -8.01 -15.93 -8.63
N THR A 158 -9.22 -15.64 -8.16
CA THR A 158 -9.73 -16.03 -6.84
C THR A 158 -10.85 -17.05 -7.01
N LEU A 159 -11.53 -17.37 -5.91
CA LEU A 159 -12.72 -18.22 -5.91
C LEU A 159 -13.90 -17.64 -6.72
N GLY A 160 -14.05 -16.30 -6.71
CA GLY A 160 -15.25 -15.63 -7.21
C GLY A 160 -14.97 -14.46 -8.15
N SER A 161 -13.72 -14.24 -8.53
CA SER A 161 -13.32 -13.16 -9.43
C SER A 161 -12.02 -13.46 -10.15
N GLU A 162 -11.83 -12.78 -11.27
CA GLU A 162 -10.55 -12.62 -11.94
C GLU A 162 -10.27 -11.12 -12.06
N ILE A 163 -9.02 -10.72 -11.85
CA ILE A 163 -8.55 -9.34 -12.04
C ILE A 163 -7.40 -9.38 -13.04
N ALA A 164 -7.42 -8.51 -14.04
CA ALA A 164 -6.31 -8.31 -14.97
C ALA A 164 -5.58 -7.01 -14.63
N LEU A 165 -4.26 -7.06 -14.52
CA LEU A 165 -3.40 -5.91 -14.20
C LEU A 165 -2.21 -5.83 -15.15
N ASP A 166 -1.77 -4.62 -15.50
CA ASP A 166 -0.45 -4.42 -16.11
C ASP A 166 0.66 -4.73 -15.10
N SER A 167 1.82 -5.16 -15.60
CA SER A 167 3.02 -5.43 -14.80
C SER A 167 3.44 -4.27 -13.86
N ASN A 168 3.13 -3.02 -14.23
CA ASN A 168 3.47 -1.81 -13.49
C ASN A 168 2.36 -1.31 -12.58
N ASP A 169 1.15 -1.86 -12.65
CA ASP A 169 0.06 -1.46 -11.77
C ASP A 169 0.40 -1.78 -10.32
N LEU A 170 0.14 -0.84 -9.43
CA LEU A 170 0.24 -1.11 -8.00
C LEU A 170 -0.93 -1.99 -7.56
N VAL A 171 -0.61 -3.06 -6.84
CA VAL A 171 -1.58 -3.98 -6.27
C VAL A 171 -1.34 -4.08 -4.77
N THR A 172 -2.43 -4.01 -4.01
CA THR A 172 -2.41 -4.32 -2.57
C THR A 172 -2.74 -5.79 -2.35
N TRP A 173 -1.87 -6.47 -1.61
CA TRP A 173 -2.00 -7.89 -1.32
C TRP A 173 -1.47 -8.20 0.08
N LEU A 174 -1.81 -9.37 0.62
CA LEU A 174 -1.31 -9.84 1.91
C LEU A 174 -0.37 -11.00 1.72
N ASN A 175 0.75 -10.96 2.41
CA ASN A 175 1.66 -12.08 2.57
C ASN A 175 1.49 -12.67 3.97
N LYS A 176 1.40 -13.99 4.08
CA LYS A 176 1.44 -14.65 5.38
C LYS A 176 2.83 -14.50 5.99
N ILE A 177 2.89 -14.07 7.25
CA ILE A 177 4.13 -13.97 8.00
C ILE A 177 4.52 -15.40 8.42
N GLU A 178 5.73 -15.82 8.06
CA GLU A 178 6.28 -17.07 8.57
C GLU A 178 6.52 -16.90 10.08
N VAL A 179 5.89 -17.74 10.88
CA VAL A 179 6.21 -17.84 12.31
C VAL A 179 7.49 -18.67 12.38
N SER A 180 8.61 -18.01 12.62
CA SER A 180 9.89 -18.63 12.96
C SER A 180 9.84 -19.31 14.32
#